data_AF-A0A835W2Z5-F1
#
_entry.id   AF-A0A835W2Z5-F1
#
_cell.length_a   1.000
_cell.length_b   1.000
_cell.length_c   1.000
_cell.angle_alpha   90.00
_cell.angle_beta   90.00
_cell.angle_gamma   90.00
#
_symmetry.space_group_name_H-M   'P 1'
#
loop_
_entity.id
_entity.type
_entity.pdbx_description
1 polymer ?
#
loop_
_entity_poly.entity_id
_entity_poly.type
_entity_poly.pdbx_seq_one_letter_code
_entity_poly.pdbx_strand_id
1 'polypeptide(L)'
;MKIIREEGFLAFWKGNGVNIIRIFPYSAAQLASNDTYKRLLADEKHELSVPRRLLAGACAGMTATALTHPLDTVRLRLALPNHPYKGAIDAATIMIRTEGMISMYKGLVPTLIGIAPYAALNFASYDLIKKWMYHGERPQSATANLLVGGTSGTIAASVCYPLDTIRRRMQMKGQAYKNQMDAFRTIMAKEGMRGFYRGWVANTVKVVPQNAIRMVSYEAMKNVLGVKKAKTDT
;
A
#
# COMPACT_ATOMS: atom_id res chain seq x y z
N MET A 1 11.42 -25.79 -2.27
CA MET A 1 12.85 -26.05 -1.93
C MET A 1 13.81 -26.06 -3.14
N LYS A 2 13.37 -25.79 -4.39
CA LYS A 2 14.29 -25.69 -5.55
C LYS A 2 15.31 -24.56 -5.44
N ILE A 3 14.87 -23.37 -4.99
CA ILE A 3 15.70 -22.15 -4.87
C ILE A 3 16.93 -22.36 -3.96
N ILE A 4 16.78 -23.09 -2.85
CA ILE A 4 17.89 -23.36 -1.90
C ILE A 4 18.94 -24.29 -2.51
N ARG A 5 18.51 -25.29 -3.30
CA ARG A 5 19.40 -26.25 -3.96
C ARG A 5 20.12 -25.66 -5.18
N GLU A 6 19.47 -24.74 -5.90
CA GLU A 6 19.99 -24.19 -7.16
C GLU A 6 20.82 -22.92 -6.97
N GLU A 7 20.50 -22.06 -5.98
CA GLU A 7 21.16 -20.76 -5.81
C GLU A 7 21.72 -20.50 -4.40
N GLY A 8 21.52 -21.43 -3.46
CA GLY A 8 21.96 -21.30 -2.07
C GLY A 8 21.06 -20.42 -1.19
N PHE A 9 21.39 -20.35 0.11
CA PHE A 9 20.57 -19.64 1.11
C PHE A 9 20.54 -18.11 0.91
N LEU A 10 21.64 -17.53 0.42
CA LEU A 10 21.73 -16.09 0.14
C LEU A 10 20.85 -15.65 -1.04
N ALA A 11 20.36 -16.59 -1.87
CA ALA A 11 19.44 -16.29 -2.95
C ALA A 11 18.13 -15.65 -2.47
N PHE A 12 17.71 -15.92 -1.23
CA PHE A 12 16.53 -15.27 -0.63
C PHE A 12 16.69 -13.76 -0.42
N TRP A 13 17.92 -13.27 -0.31
CA TRP A 13 18.22 -11.83 -0.13
C TRP A 13 18.71 -11.15 -1.40
N LYS A 14 18.85 -11.86 -2.52
CA LYS A 14 19.18 -11.23 -3.81
C LYS A 14 18.12 -10.18 -4.15
N GLY A 15 18.57 -8.96 -4.43
CA GLY A 15 17.69 -7.82 -4.73
C GLY A 15 17.04 -7.14 -3.52
N ASN A 16 17.26 -7.64 -2.29
CA ASN A 16 16.66 -7.02 -1.09
C ASN A 16 17.21 -5.61 -0.82
N GLY A 17 18.48 -5.33 -1.12
CA GLY A 17 19.05 -3.98 -1.00
C GLY A 17 18.33 -2.94 -1.88
N VAL A 18 18.03 -3.29 -3.13
CA VAL A 18 17.24 -2.44 -4.05
C VAL A 18 15.82 -2.26 -3.51
N ASN A 19 15.25 -3.30 -2.90
CA ASN A 19 13.94 -3.23 -2.28
C ASN A 19 13.91 -2.32 -1.04
N ILE A 20 14.98 -2.29 -0.24
CA ILE A 20 15.12 -1.41 0.93
C ILE A 20 15.24 0.06 0.49
N ILE A 21 16.12 0.36 -0.46
CA ILE A 21 16.29 1.73 -1.02
C ILE A 21 14.95 2.26 -1.55
N ARG A 22 14.10 1.38 -2.08
CA ARG A 22 12.76 1.71 -2.54
C ARG A 22 11.75 1.90 -1.41
N ILE A 23 11.71 1.00 -0.43
CA ILE A 23 10.70 1.00 0.64
C ILE A 23 10.97 2.11 1.65
N PHE A 24 12.23 2.49 1.84
CA PHE A 24 12.63 3.45 2.87
C PHE A 24 12.03 4.86 2.66
N PRO A 25 12.19 5.53 1.49
CA PRO A 25 11.60 6.85 1.26
C PRO A 25 10.08 6.84 1.39
N TYR A 26 9.43 5.80 0.84
CA TYR A 26 7.99 5.64 0.92
C TYR A 26 7.51 5.50 2.37
N SER A 27 8.15 4.61 3.14
CA SER A 27 7.77 4.36 4.53
C SER A 27 8.04 5.57 5.42
N ALA A 28 9.15 6.28 5.21
CA ALA A 28 9.48 7.50 5.94
C ALA A 28 8.44 8.59 5.68
N ALA A 29 8.14 8.87 4.39
CA ALA A 29 7.13 9.85 4.02
C ALA A 29 5.73 9.46 4.54
N GLN A 30 5.35 8.18 4.42
CA GLN A 30 4.06 7.70 4.89
C GLN A 30 3.92 7.87 6.41
N LEU A 31 4.92 7.50 7.20
CA LEU A 31 4.84 7.60 8.66
C LEU A 31 4.88 9.06 9.12
N ALA A 32 5.74 9.89 8.52
CA ALA A 32 5.80 11.32 8.82
C ALA A 32 4.49 12.04 8.47
N SER A 33 3.94 11.79 7.28
CA SER A 33 2.64 12.36 6.90
C SER A 33 1.50 11.84 7.77
N ASN A 34 1.53 10.58 8.19
CA ASN A 34 0.50 10.01 9.07
C ASN A 34 0.44 10.74 10.42
N ASP A 35 1.58 11.03 11.03
CA ASP A 35 1.63 11.83 12.26
C ASP A 35 1.01 13.21 12.07
N THR A 36 1.35 13.89 10.96
CA THR A 36 0.80 15.21 10.63
C THR A 36 -0.71 15.15 10.41
N TYR A 37 -1.20 14.19 9.62
CA TYR A 37 -2.64 14.05 9.36
C TYR A 37 -3.42 13.62 10.60
N LYS A 38 -2.85 12.76 11.46
CA LYS A 38 -3.43 12.40 12.75
C LYS A 38 -3.58 13.62 13.66
N ARG A 39 -2.57 14.50 13.71
CA ARG A 39 -2.64 15.75 14.47
C ARG A 39 -3.66 16.73 13.91
N LEU A 40 -3.73 16.85 12.58
CA LEU A 40 -4.71 17.72 11.90
C LEU A 40 -6.16 17.23 12.05
N LEU A 41 -6.37 15.92 12.13
CA LEU A 41 -7.69 15.29 12.22
C LEU A 41 -8.09 14.90 13.66
N ALA A 42 -7.25 15.23 14.67
CA ALA A 42 -7.57 15.01 16.07
C ALA A 42 -8.64 16.01 16.53
N ASP A 43 -9.62 15.54 17.31
CA ASP A 43 -10.59 16.46 17.95
C ASP A 43 -9.92 17.28 19.07
N GLU A 44 -10.62 18.30 19.58
CA GLU A 44 -10.18 19.16 20.70
C GLU A 44 -9.70 18.37 21.93
N LYS A 45 -10.21 17.15 22.14
CA LYS A 45 -9.81 16.23 23.22
C LYS A 45 -8.57 15.37 22.93
N HIS A 46 -7.95 15.54 21.76
CA HIS A 46 -6.84 14.72 21.25
C HIS A 46 -7.15 13.23 21.05
N GLU A 47 -8.44 12.87 20.93
CA GLU A 47 -8.87 11.52 20.59
C GLU A 47 -9.16 11.40 19.10
N LEU A 48 -8.68 10.32 18.48
CA LEU A 48 -8.92 10.02 17.07
C LEU A 48 -9.88 8.84 16.96
N SER A 49 -11.06 9.10 16.39
CA SER A 49 -11.97 8.03 15.98
C SER A 49 -11.32 7.16 14.89
N VAL A 50 -11.64 5.87 14.86
CA VAL A 50 -11.08 4.93 13.86
C VAL A 50 -11.29 5.41 12.42
N PRO A 51 -12.44 5.98 12.01
CA PRO A 51 -12.57 6.57 10.68
C PRO A 51 -11.52 7.65 10.41
N ARG A 52 -11.31 8.59 11.34
CA ARG A 52 -10.30 9.65 11.15
C ARG A 52 -8.88 9.09 11.12
N ARG A 53 -8.58 8.03 11.87
CA ARG A 53 -7.30 7.30 11.78
C ARG A 53 -7.11 6.65 10.40
N LEU A 54 -8.14 6.03 9.87
CA LEU A 54 -8.12 5.42 8.54
C LEU A 54 -7.97 6.50 7.45
N LEU A 55 -8.63 7.65 7.60
CA LEU A 55 -8.50 8.79 6.68
C LEU A 55 -7.09 9.37 6.71
N ALA A 56 -6.54 9.58 7.90
CA ALA A 56 -5.16 10.02 8.08
C ALA A 56 -4.18 9.06 7.39
N GLY A 57 -4.39 7.74 7.54
CA GLY A 57 -3.61 6.72 6.87
C GLY A 57 -3.73 6.73 5.34
N ALA A 58 -4.94 6.95 4.81
CA ALA A 58 -5.18 7.07 3.37
C ALA A 58 -4.51 8.32 2.79
N CYS A 59 -4.69 9.49 3.42
CA CYS A 59 -4.03 10.73 3.03
C CYS A 59 -2.50 10.61 3.12
N ALA A 60 -1.98 10.00 4.19
CA ALA A 60 -0.55 9.74 4.34
C ALA A 60 -0.02 8.83 3.22
N GLY A 61 -0.77 7.79 2.84
CA GLY A 61 -0.44 6.92 1.72
C GLY A 61 -0.43 7.67 0.39
N MET A 62 -1.40 8.55 0.14
CA MET A 62 -1.45 9.40 -1.05
C MET A 62 -0.27 10.36 -1.12
N THR A 63 0.06 11.04 -0.02
CA THR A 63 1.19 11.97 0.06
C THR A 63 2.53 11.26 -0.11
N ALA A 64 2.71 10.11 0.53
CA ALA A 64 3.89 9.28 0.33
C ALA A 64 4.01 8.84 -1.14
N THR A 65 2.91 8.42 -1.75
CA THR A 65 2.87 8.04 -3.17
C THR A 65 3.24 9.20 -4.07
N ALA A 66 2.68 10.40 -3.83
CA ALA A 66 3.01 11.59 -4.61
C ALA A 66 4.49 11.98 -4.50
N LEU A 67 5.06 11.87 -3.30
CA LEU A 67 6.47 12.18 -3.05
C LEU A 67 7.41 11.15 -3.68
N THR A 68 7.06 9.85 -3.65
CA THR A 68 7.89 8.79 -4.23
C THR A 68 7.56 8.48 -5.70
N HIS A 69 6.55 9.11 -6.27
CA HIS A 69 6.10 8.84 -7.64
C HIS A 69 7.23 8.97 -8.68
N PRO A 70 8.15 9.95 -8.61
CA PRO A 70 9.29 10.02 -9.52
C PRO A 70 10.19 8.77 -9.50
N LEU A 71 10.44 8.22 -8.30
CA LEU A 71 11.24 7.01 -8.12
C LEU A 71 10.52 5.77 -8.69
N ASP A 72 9.20 5.70 -8.48
CA ASP A 72 8.38 4.63 -9.04
C ASP A 72 8.35 4.68 -10.57
N THR A 73 8.23 5.87 -11.17
CA THR A 73 8.24 6.04 -12.63
C THR A 73 9.58 5.60 -13.24
N VAL A 74 10.70 6.02 -12.67
CA VAL A 74 12.06 5.61 -13.14
C VAL A 74 12.21 4.09 -13.02
N ARG A 75 11.78 3.52 -11.90
CA ARG A 75 11.81 2.06 -11.69
C ARG A 75 10.97 1.32 -12.72
N LEU A 76 9.75 1.79 -13.00
CA LEU A 76 8.87 1.15 -13.97
C LEU A 76 9.48 1.16 -15.37
N ARG A 77 10.17 2.25 -15.75
CA ARG A 77 10.91 2.35 -17.02
C ARG A 77 12.10 1.39 -17.08
N LEU A 78 12.88 1.29 -16.01
CA LEU A 78 13.98 0.30 -15.88
C LEU A 78 13.49 -1.14 -15.83
N ALA A 79 12.25 -1.39 -15.41
CA ALA A 79 11.69 -2.73 -15.43
C ALA A 79 11.33 -3.18 -16.85
N LEU A 80 11.20 -2.29 -17.84
CA LEU A 80 10.83 -2.65 -19.21
C LEU A 80 11.93 -3.50 -19.88
N PRO A 81 11.57 -4.49 -20.73
CA PRO A 81 12.56 -5.21 -21.52
C PRO A 81 13.19 -4.26 -22.56
N ASN A 82 14.49 -4.42 -22.85
CA ASN A 82 15.21 -3.66 -23.88
C ASN A 82 15.14 -2.13 -23.68
N HIS A 83 15.12 -1.65 -22.44
CA HIS A 83 15.19 -0.21 -22.17
C HIS A 83 16.57 0.36 -22.58
N PRO A 84 16.64 1.63 -23.03
CA PRO A 84 17.90 2.25 -23.46
C PRO A 84 18.80 2.70 -22.29
N TYR A 85 18.34 2.58 -21.04
CA TYR A 85 19.00 3.15 -19.87
C TYR A 85 20.12 2.26 -19.30
N LYS A 86 21.21 2.87 -18.86
CA LYS A 86 22.32 2.16 -18.18
C LYS A 86 22.11 2.00 -16.67
N GLY A 87 21.18 2.76 -16.08
CA GLY A 87 20.86 2.72 -14.66
C GLY A 87 19.79 3.73 -14.26
N ALA A 88 19.47 3.82 -12.97
CA ALA A 88 18.37 4.67 -12.49
C ALA A 88 18.64 6.18 -12.67
N ILE A 89 19.87 6.62 -12.44
CA ILE A 89 20.27 8.03 -12.60
C ILE A 89 20.27 8.42 -14.08
N ASP A 90 20.78 7.53 -14.93
CA ASP A 90 20.78 7.71 -16.39
C ASP A 90 19.35 7.76 -16.94
N ALA A 91 18.47 6.86 -16.48
CA ALA A 91 17.05 6.88 -16.80
C ALA A 91 16.39 8.19 -16.39
N ALA A 92 16.58 8.63 -15.14
CA ALA A 92 16.02 9.90 -14.66
C ALA A 92 16.53 11.10 -15.48
N THR A 93 17.83 11.14 -15.78
CA THR A 93 18.45 12.24 -16.54
C THR A 93 17.93 12.30 -17.97
N ILE A 94 17.88 11.16 -18.65
CA ILE A 94 17.35 11.08 -20.02
C ILE A 94 15.87 11.48 -20.02
N MET A 95 15.05 10.95 -19.11
CA MET A 95 13.63 11.28 -19.00
C MET A 95 13.40 12.78 -18.80
N ILE A 96 14.14 13.41 -17.89
CA ILE A 96 14.01 14.86 -17.62
C ILE A 96 14.41 15.67 -18.86
N ARG A 97 15.49 15.27 -19.57
CA ARG A 97 15.96 15.97 -20.76
C ARG A 97 15.04 15.80 -21.98
N THR A 98 14.47 14.62 -22.18
CA THR A 98 13.66 14.33 -23.38
C THR A 98 12.18 14.60 -23.20
N GLU A 99 11.62 14.31 -22.01
CA GLU A 99 10.17 14.41 -21.75
C GLU A 99 9.82 15.51 -20.73
N GLY A 100 10.80 16.17 -20.12
CA GLY A 100 10.63 17.19 -19.08
C GLY A 100 10.37 16.63 -17.67
N MET A 101 10.39 17.49 -16.65
CA MET A 101 10.17 17.07 -15.24
C MET A 101 8.76 16.51 -14.99
N ILE A 102 7.75 17.01 -15.71
CA ILE A 102 6.36 16.55 -15.59
C ILE A 102 6.22 15.06 -15.98
N SER A 103 7.12 14.55 -16.83
CA SER A 103 7.12 13.13 -17.21
C SER A 103 7.23 12.18 -16.02
N MET A 104 7.93 12.60 -14.95
CA MET A 104 8.11 11.80 -13.75
C MET A 104 6.82 11.65 -12.95
N TYR A 105 5.86 12.55 -13.13
CA TYR A 105 4.54 12.59 -12.47
C TYR A 105 3.40 12.03 -13.34
N LYS A 106 3.68 11.62 -14.58
CA LYS A 106 2.69 10.96 -15.43
C LYS A 106 2.17 9.70 -14.73
N GLY A 107 0.85 9.55 -14.67
CA GLY A 107 0.20 8.43 -14.00
C GLY A 107 -0.04 8.61 -12.49
N LEU A 108 0.29 9.76 -11.89
CA LEU A 108 -0.01 10.02 -10.49
C LEU A 108 -1.53 10.06 -10.24
N VAL A 109 -2.29 10.82 -11.03
CA VAL A 109 -3.76 10.93 -10.91
C VAL A 109 -4.46 9.56 -10.91
N PRO A 110 -4.27 8.67 -11.91
CA PRO A 110 -4.90 7.35 -11.88
C PRO A 110 -4.40 6.47 -10.72
N THR A 111 -3.17 6.68 -10.24
CA THR A 111 -2.66 5.99 -9.05
C THR A 111 -3.38 6.43 -7.78
N LEU A 112 -3.61 7.73 -7.61
CA LEU A 112 -4.35 8.31 -6.49
C LEU A 112 -5.84 7.92 -6.52
N ILE A 113 -6.47 8.00 -7.70
CA ILE A 113 -7.86 7.54 -7.89
C ILE A 113 -7.97 6.05 -7.51
N GLY A 114 -6.96 5.23 -7.80
CA GLY A 114 -6.95 3.83 -7.40
C GLY A 114 -6.99 3.60 -5.88
N ILE A 115 -6.59 4.57 -5.06
CA ILE A 115 -6.63 4.48 -3.60
C ILE A 115 -8.05 4.76 -3.07
N ALA A 116 -8.85 5.56 -3.78
CA ALA A 116 -10.16 6.01 -3.33
C ALA A 116 -11.20 4.88 -3.14
N PRO A 117 -11.37 3.90 -4.04
CA PRO A 117 -12.29 2.78 -3.85
C PRO A 117 -11.98 1.96 -2.59
N TYR A 118 -10.70 1.73 -2.32
CA TYR A 118 -10.26 1.00 -1.13
C TYR A 118 -10.61 1.78 0.14
N ALA A 119 -10.33 3.09 0.16
CA ALA A 119 -10.70 3.93 1.29
C ALA A 119 -12.23 3.95 1.50
N ALA A 120 -13.01 4.19 0.44
CA ALA A 120 -14.47 4.26 0.50
C ALA A 120 -15.11 2.95 1.00
N LEU A 121 -14.68 1.80 0.48
CA LEU A 121 -15.17 0.50 0.94
C LEU A 121 -14.77 0.21 2.39
N ASN A 122 -13.59 0.63 2.82
CA ASN A 122 -13.17 0.48 4.21
C ASN A 122 -14.02 1.33 5.15
N PHE A 123 -14.31 2.59 4.79
CA PHE A 123 -15.23 3.44 5.55
C PHE A 123 -16.64 2.89 5.62
N ALA A 124 -17.21 2.50 4.48
CA ALA A 124 -18.55 1.93 4.42
C ALA A 124 -18.64 0.64 5.26
N SER A 125 -17.64 -0.25 5.14
CA SER A 125 -17.59 -1.49 5.93
C SER A 125 -17.45 -1.18 7.42
N TYR A 126 -16.63 -0.20 7.78
CA TYR A 126 -16.45 0.21 9.17
C TYR A 126 -17.76 0.72 9.78
N ASP A 127 -18.47 1.62 9.09
CA ASP A 127 -19.72 2.19 9.58
C ASP A 127 -20.82 1.14 9.73
N LEU A 128 -20.91 0.19 8.78
CA LEU A 128 -21.88 -0.90 8.86
C LEU A 128 -21.61 -1.84 10.03
N ILE A 129 -20.36 -2.28 10.22
CA ILE A 129 -19.99 -3.17 11.33
C ILE A 129 -20.16 -2.44 12.66
N LYS A 130 -19.80 -1.16 12.75
CA LYS A 130 -19.98 -0.36 13.95
C LYS A 130 -21.47 -0.22 14.32
N LYS A 131 -22.33 0.11 13.36
CA LYS A 131 -23.79 0.20 13.58
C LYS A 131 -24.38 -1.12 14.06
N TRP A 132 -23.91 -2.24 13.54
CA TRP A 132 -24.35 -3.57 13.95
C TRP A 132 -23.84 -3.94 15.36
N MET A 133 -22.56 -3.71 15.65
CA MET A 133 -21.93 -4.13 16.91
C MET A 133 -22.34 -3.29 18.12
N TYR A 134 -22.57 -1.99 17.92
CA TYR A 134 -22.96 -1.04 18.97
C TYR A 134 -24.45 -0.67 18.92
N HIS A 135 -25.27 -1.58 18.41
CA HIS A 135 -26.72 -1.45 18.53
C HIS A 135 -27.11 -1.67 20.01
N GLY A 136 -27.42 -0.60 20.72
CA GLY A 136 -27.61 -0.57 22.19
C GLY A 136 -26.40 0.02 22.92
N GLU A 137 -26.61 0.67 24.07
CA GLU A 137 -25.65 1.49 24.84
C GLU A 137 -24.42 0.74 25.40
N ARG A 138 -23.68 0.02 24.55
CA ARG A 138 -22.43 -0.65 24.93
C ARG A 138 -21.28 0.35 24.88
N PRO A 139 -20.45 0.42 25.94
CA PRO A 139 -19.30 1.31 25.96
C PRO A 139 -18.30 0.94 24.84
N GLN A 140 -17.83 1.95 24.12
CA GLN A 140 -16.89 1.79 23.00
C GLN A 140 -15.49 1.54 23.54
N SER A 141 -15.06 0.27 23.61
CA SER A 141 -13.68 -0.06 23.95
C SER A 141 -12.74 0.20 22.77
N ALA A 142 -11.53 0.71 23.06
CA ALA A 142 -10.48 0.93 22.06
C ALA A 142 -10.12 -0.37 21.31
N THR A 143 -10.09 -1.51 22.01
CA THR A 143 -9.82 -2.83 21.39
C THR A 143 -10.95 -3.27 20.47
N ALA A 144 -12.21 -3.06 20.86
CA ALA A 144 -13.37 -3.37 20.02
C ALA A 144 -13.35 -2.52 18.74
N ASN A 145 -13.06 -1.22 18.86
CA ASN A 145 -12.92 -0.31 17.72
C ASN A 145 -11.75 -0.69 16.79
N LEU A 146 -10.62 -1.16 17.33
CA LEU A 146 -9.52 -1.69 16.54
C LEU A 146 -9.91 -2.97 15.79
N LEU A 147 -10.65 -3.89 16.43
CA LEU A 147 -11.15 -5.10 15.78
C LEU A 147 -12.16 -4.78 14.68
N VAL A 148 -13.05 -3.81 14.90
CA VAL A 148 -13.98 -3.31 13.87
C VAL A 148 -13.21 -2.70 12.70
N GLY A 149 -12.17 -1.90 12.96
CA GLY A 149 -11.29 -1.35 11.92
C GLY A 149 -10.48 -2.41 11.16
N GLY A 150 -10.00 -3.45 11.85
CA GLY A 150 -9.27 -4.55 11.23
C GLY A 150 -10.16 -5.43 10.36
N THR A 151 -11.36 -5.74 10.84
CA THR A 151 -12.37 -6.52 10.09
C THR A 151 -12.90 -5.75 8.89
N SER A 152 -13.21 -4.45 9.04
CA SER A 152 -13.61 -3.58 7.93
C SER A 152 -12.52 -3.49 6.86
N GLY A 153 -11.26 -3.33 7.28
CA GLY A 153 -10.12 -3.29 6.37
C GLY A 153 -9.93 -4.60 5.60
N THR A 154 -10.15 -5.73 6.27
CA THR A 154 -10.06 -7.06 5.64
C THR A 154 -11.18 -7.28 4.63
N ILE A 155 -12.41 -6.83 4.93
CA ILE A 155 -13.55 -6.89 4.01
C ILE A 155 -13.28 -5.99 2.79
N ALA A 156 -12.86 -4.75 3.00
CA ALA A 156 -12.52 -3.83 1.92
C ALA A 156 -11.39 -4.40 1.03
N ALA A 157 -10.34 -4.95 1.64
CA ALA A 157 -9.26 -5.61 0.92
C ALA A 157 -9.76 -6.81 0.12
N SER A 158 -10.69 -7.60 0.65
CA SER A 158 -11.26 -8.77 -0.03
C SER A 158 -12.11 -8.36 -1.23
N VAL A 159 -12.94 -7.32 -1.10
CA VAL A 159 -13.77 -6.79 -2.18
C VAL A 159 -12.92 -6.15 -3.28
N CYS A 160 -11.86 -5.43 -2.93
CA CYS A 160 -10.94 -4.82 -3.89
C CYS A 160 -9.93 -5.81 -4.50
N TYR A 161 -9.75 -6.99 -3.92
CA TYR A 161 -8.70 -7.92 -4.33
C TYR A 161 -8.74 -8.33 -5.81
N PRO A 162 -9.91 -8.56 -6.45
CA PRO A 162 -9.97 -8.87 -7.87
C PRO A 162 -9.39 -7.76 -8.77
N LEU A 163 -9.63 -6.49 -8.42
CA LEU A 163 -9.10 -5.34 -9.16
C LEU A 163 -7.58 -5.25 -9.02
N ASP A 164 -7.07 -5.51 -7.81
CA ASP A 164 -5.63 -5.59 -7.57
C ASP A 164 -4.97 -6.73 -8.34
N THR A 165 -5.61 -7.90 -8.39
CA THR A 165 -5.11 -9.05 -9.15
C THR A 165 -5.07 -8.76 -10.65
N ILE A 166 -6.09 -8.11 -11.21
CA ILE A 166 -6.09 -7.67 -12.61
C ILE A 166 -4.93 -6.70 -12.87
N ARG A 167 -4.81 -5.66 -12.04
CA ARG A 167 -3.74 -4.67 -12.16
C ARG A 167 -2.36 -5.32 -12.13
N ARG A 168 -2.12 -6.23 -11.17
CA ARG A 168 -0.84 -6.94 -11.03
C ARG A 168 -0.55 -7.84 -12.23
N ARG A 169 -1.54 -8.60 -12.72
CA ARG A 169 -1.38 -9.48 -13.89
C ARG A 169 -1.10 -8.68 -15.16
N MET A 170 -1.74 -7.53 -15.34
CA MET A 170 -1.45 -6.61 -16.44
C MET A 170 -0.04 -6.02 -16.37
N GLN A 171 0.52 -5.87 -15.17
CA GLN A 171 1.88 -5.36 -14.97
C GLN A 171 2.96 -6.44 -15.04
N MET A 172 2.59 -7.73 -15.09
CA MET A 172 3.56 -8.82 -15.22
C MET A 172 4.04 -8.95 -16.68
N LYS A 173 5.36 -9.03 -16.87
CA LYS A 173 5.95 -9.28 -18.19
C LYS A 173 5.42 -10.59 -18.78
N GLY A 174 4.97 -10.54 -20.04
CA GLY A 174 4.56 -11.73 -20.82
C GLY A 174 3.05 -11.96 -20.94
N GLN A 175 2.20 -11.16 -20.28
CA GLN A 175 0.75 -11.20 -20.47
C GLN A 175 0.29 -9.89 -21.13
N ALA A 176 0.08 -9.91 -22.45
CA ALA A 176 -0.43 -8.77 -23.19
C ALA A 176 -1.96 -8.73 -23.10
N TYR A 177 -2.49 -8.24 -21.98
CA TYR A 177 -3.91 -7.86 -21.93
C TYR A 177 -4.07 -6.50 -22.59
N LYS A 178 -5.06 -6.36 -23.48
CA LYS A 178 -5.30 -5.09 -24.18
C LYS A 178 -5.83 -4.04 -23.19
N ASN A 179 -6.84 -4.43 -22.39
CA ASN A 179 -7.55 -3.54 -21.48
C ASN A 179 -7.87 -4.27 -20.15
N GLN A 180 -8.25 -3.54 -19.09
CA GLN A 180 -8.69 -4.16 -17.82
C GLN A 180 -9.87 -5.12 -17.99
N MET A 181 -10.80 -4.79 -18.89
CA MET A 181 -11.95 -5.66 -19.21
C MET A 181 -11.54 -6.94 -19.94
N ASP A 182 -10.53 -6.85 -20.80
CA ASP A 182 -9.93 -8.00 -21.49
C ASP A 182 -9.20 -8.92 -20.51
N ALA A 183 -8.47 -8.33 -19.56
CA ALA A 183 -7.87 -9.07 -18.45
C ALA A 183 -8.92 -9.76 -17.58
N PHE A 184 -10.00 -9.06 -17.19
CA PHE A 184 -11.10 -9.64 -16.41
C PHE A 184 -11.73 -10.85 -17.12
N ARG A 185 -12.12 -10.69 -18.39
CA ARG A 185 -12.74 -11.76 -19.19
C ARG A 185 -11.79 -12.95 -19.38
N THR A 186 -10.52 -12.68 -19.67
CA THR A 186 -9.52 -13.73 -19.88
C THR A 186 -9.24 -14.51 -18.60
N ILE A 187 -9.14 -13.85 -17.44
CA ILE A 187 -8.96 -14.51 -16.15
C ILE A 187 -10.19 -15.35 -15.81
N MET A 188 -11.39 -14.80 -16.02
CA MET A 188 -12.63 -15.50 -15.75
C MET A 188 -12.80 -16.75 -16.65
N ALA A 189 -12.47 -16.64 -17.94
CA ALA A 189 -12.55 -17.76 -18.87
C ALA A 189 -11.51 -18.85 -18.61
N LYS A 190 -10.28 -18.50 -18.22
CA LYS A 190 -9.18 -19.47 -18.03
C LYS A 190 -9.08 -20.06 -16.62
N GLU A 191 -9.37 -19.28 -15.59
CA GLU A 191 -9.14 -19.65 -14.19
C GLU A 191 -10.38 -19.53 -13.29
N GLY A 192 -11.49 -19.00 -13.83
CA GLY A 192 -12.73 -18.77 -13.09
C GLY A 192 -12.56 -17.78 -11.93
N MET A 193 -13.53 -17.79 -11.01
CA MET A 193 -13.53 -16.91 -9.83
C MET A 193 -12.31 -17.12 -8.92
N ARG A 194 -11.76 -18.35 -8.87
CA ARG A 194 -10.55 -18.67 -8.09
C ARG A 194 -9.30 -17.96 -8.61
N GLY A 195 -9.24 -17.63 -9.91
CA GLY A 195 -8.12 -16.92 -10.52
C GLY A 195 -7.88 -15.52 -9.94
N PHE A 196 -8.95 -14.84 -9.50
CA PHE A 196 -8.89 -13.50 -8.91
C PHE A 196 -8.37 -13.48 -7.47
N TYR A 197 -8.54 -14.59 -6.73
CA TYR A 197 -8.10 -14.72 -5.33
C TYR A 197 -6.84 -15.57 -5.17
N ARG A 198 -6.28 -16.06 -6.28
CA ARG A 198 -5.07 -16.88 -6.27
C ARG A 198 -3.91 -16.08 -5.68
N GLY A 199 -3.36 -16.56 -4.57
CA GLY A 199 -2.27 -15.89 -3.85
C GLY A 199 -2.71 -14.87 -2.80
N TRP A 200 -4.01 -14.70 -2.54
CA TRP A 200 -4.51 -13.83 -1.46
C TRP A 200 -3.92 -14.21 -0.10
N VAL A 201 -3.99 -15.49 0.27
CA VAL A 201 -3.44 -15.99 1.54
C VAL A 201 -1.92 -15.71 1.63
N ALA A 202 -1.17 -16.01 0.57
CA ALA A 202 0.27 -15.75 0.53
C ALA A 202 0.59 -14.24 0.66
N ASN A 203 -0.21 -13.38 0.04
CA ASN A 203 -0.09 -11.93 0.15
C ASN A 203 -0.40 -11.46 1.58
N THR A 204 -1.47 -11.95 2.20
CA THR A 204 -1.86 -11.59 3.57
C THR A 204 -0.83 -12.05 4.60
N VAL A 205 -0.37 -13.30 4.53
CA VAL A 205 0.68 -13.85 5.41
C VAL A 205 1.99 -13.08 5.30
N LYS A 206 2.29 -12.49 4.14
CA LYS A 206 3.44 -11.59 3.97
C LYS A 206 3.19 -10.20 4.54
N VAL A 207 2.05 -9.59 4.21
CA VAL A 207 1.78 -8.17 4.48
C VAL A 207 1.51 -7.89 5.96
N VAL A 208 0.82 -8.81 6.66
CA VAL A 208 0.47 -8.61 8.08
C VAL A 208 1.72 -8.51 8.98
N PRO A 209 2.67 -9.48 8.96
CA PRO A 209 3.90 -9.35 9.74
C PRO A 209 4.76 -8.17 9.29
N GLN A 210 4.84 -7.90 7.97
CA GLN A 210 5.60 -6.76 7.45
C GLN A 210 5.08 -5.43 8.02
N ASN A 211 3.75 -5.25 8.09
CA ASN A 211 3.16 -4.04 8.65
C ASN A 211 3.32 -3.95 10.17
N ALA A 212 3.20 -5.07 10.88
CA ALA A 212 3.40 -5.13 12.33
C ALA A 212 4.83 -4.76 12.72
N ILE A 213 5.84 -5.39 12.09
CA ILE A 213 7.25 -5.09 12.31
C ILE A 213 7.53 -3.61 12.02
N ARG A 214 7.00 -3.08 10.91
CA ARG A 214 7.16 -1.66 10.56
C ARG A 214 6.64 -0.72 11.65
N MET A 215 5.47 -1.00 12.23
CA MET A 215 4.92 -0.18 13.32
C MET A 215 5.72 -0.31 14.61
N VAL A 216 6.08 -1.53 15.01
CA VAL A 216 6.86 -1.76 16.23
C VAL A 216 8.23 -1.09 16.14
N SER A 217 8.93 -1.24 15.02
CA SER A 217 10.22 -0.58 14.79
C SER A 217 10.11 0.94 14.83
N TYR A 218 9.01 1.49 14.32
CA TYR A 218 8.75 2.93 14.34
C TYR A 218 8.51 3.45 15.76
N GLU A 219 7.68 2.77 16.55
CA GLU A 219 7.44 3.13 17.96
C GLU A 219 8.71 3.02 18.80
N ALA A 220 9.50 1.96 18.60
CA ALA A 220 10.79 1.79 19.25
C ALA A 220 11.75 2.96 18.93
N MET A 221 11.84 3.37 17.66
CA MET A 221 12.67 4.50 17.25
C MET A 221 12.19 5.84 17.83
N LYS A 222 10.88 6.09 17.88
CA LYS A 222 10.32 7.28 18.55
C LYS A 222 10.71 7.35 20.03
N ASN A 223 10.66 6.21 20.73
CA ASN A 223 11.03 6.13 22.14
C ASN A 223 12.52 6.41 22.35
N VAL A 224 13.40 5.86 21.50
CA VAL A 224 14.86 6.09 21.57
C VAL A 224 15.22 7.56 21.30
N LEU A 225 14.51 8.22 20.37
CA LEU A 225 14.74 9.62 19.99
C LEU A 225 14.07 10.63 20.95
N GLY A 226 13.41 10.18 22.01
CA GLY A 226 12.76 11.07 22.99
C GLY A 226 11.55 11.82 22.46
N VAL A 227 10.95 11.36 21.34
CA VAL A 227 9.75 11.98 20.79
C VAL A 227 8.56 11.60 21.67
N LYS A 228 7.97 12.57 22.38
CA LYS A 228 6.81 12.34 23.25
C LYS A 228 5.69 11.60 22.49
N LYS A 229 5.24 10.45 23.02
CA LYS A 229 4.04 9.75 22.55
C LYS A 229 2.89 10.75 22.49
N ALA A 230 2.41 11.04 21.29
CA ALA A 230 1.20 11.83 21.15
C ALA A 230 0.02 10.96 21.62
N LYS A 231 -0.97 11.55 22.31
CA LYS A 231 -2.21 10.85 22.74
C LYS A 231 -2.95 10.16 21.58
N THR A 232 -2.60 10.50 20.35
CA THR A 232 -3.08 9.92 19.09
C THR A 232 -2.48 8.55 18.71
N ASP A 233 -1.56 8.00 19.51
CA ASP A 233 -0.88 6.72 19.23
C ASP A 233 -1.49 5.50 19.95
N THR A 234 -2.47 5.69 20.84
CA THR A 234 -3.30 4.62 21.45
C THR A 234 -4.69 4.59 20.85
#